data_AF-A0A1G6P2X9-F1
#
_entry.id   AF-A0A1G6P2X9-F1
#
_cell.length_a   1.000
_cell.length_b   1.000
_cell.length_c   1.000
_cell.angle_alpha   90.00
_cell.angle_beta   90.00
_cell.angle_gamma   90.00
#
_symmetry.space_group_name_H-M   'P 1'
#
loop_
_entity.id
_entity.type
_entity.pdbx_description
1 polymer ?
#
loop_
_entity_poly.entity_id
_entity_poly.type
_entity_poly.pdbx_seq_one_letter_code
_entity_poly.pdbx_strand_id
1 'polypeptide(L)'
;MLDRREDKLELALLEVQALIESSVAMHRAHTAQEQLIASVAGEYGAVLETAQNLINGATRSIDIVHARRPSAADQAARRSDRAERELLRTAADGVAIRLLTTPALLDVDFVREQFGREWPVAVRVARIPPLQALTVDGVAAFVVAESAVGRRCSVVREPEVLRTLQAFFQSVWSDATPAGDSTAFDGRGRPALVHRVLAALESGVTDEIAARENAVSVRTYRRHVAEVMAYLGASSRFQAGVRAAELGLLPASRPSPDRPSRGRPDS
;
A
#
# COMPACT_ATOMS: atom_id res chain seq x y z
N MET A 1 49.74 6.98 58.18
CA MET A 1 48.27 6.88 58.37
C MET A 1 47.49 7.69 57.32
N LEU A 2 48.09 8.73 56.72
CA LEU A 2 47.52 9.52 55.62
C LEU A 2 47.49 8.76 54.29
N ASP A 3 48.57 8.06 53.95
CA ASP A 3 48.77 7.23 52.75
C ASP A 3 47.62 6.21 52.49
N ARG A 4 47.29 5.41 53.50
CA ARG A 4 46.19 4.41 53.43
C ARG A 4 44.79 5.03 53.31
N ARG A 5 44.64 6.33 53.54
CA ARG A 5 43.37 7.07 53.42
C ARG A 5 43.24 7.67 52.02
N GLU A 6 44.35 8.13 51.44
CA GLU A 6 44.44 8.54 50.03
C GLU A 6 44.22 7.34 49.09
N ASP A 7 44.89 6.20 49.34
CA ASP A 7 44.70 4.98 48.54
C ASP A 7 43.24 4.50 48.51
N LYS A 8 42.54 4.62 49.64
CA LYS A 8 41.12 4.24 49.75
C LYS A 8 40.20 5.21 49.03
N LEU A 9 40.56 6.49 48.98
CA LEU A 9 39.81 7.51 48.28
C LEU A 9 39.98 7.35 46.76
N GLU A 10 41.20 7.05 46.30
CA GLU A 10 41.52 6.83 44.90
C GLU A 10 40.84 5.57 44.36
N LEU A 11 40.84 4.47 45.14
CA LEU A 11 40.08 3.26 44.82
C LEU A 11 38.57 3.53 44.72
N ALA A 12 38.02 4.30 45.67
CA ALA A 12 36.60 4.63 45.67
C ALA A 12 36.21 5.51 44.46
N LEU A 13 37.08 6.43 44.04
CA LEU A 13 36.87 7.26 42.86
C LEU A 13 36.90 6.45 41.55
N LEU A 14 37.80 5.48 41.44
CA LEU A 14 37.87 4.57 40.29
C LEU A 14 36.63 3.67 40.18
N GLU A 15 36.11 3.17 41.31
CA GLU A 15 34.85 2.41 41.33
C GLU A 15 33.65 3.25 40.88
N VAL A 16 33.56 4.51 41.34
CA VAL A 16 32.49 5.43 40.92
C VAL A 16 32.59 5.73 39.43
N GLN A 17 33.78 5.95 38.89
CA GLN A 17 33.98 6.18 37.45
C GLN A 17 33.54 4.97 36.61
N ALA A 18 33.95 3.76 36.99
CA ALA A 18 33.55 2.54 36.29
C ALA A 18 32.03 2.32 36.31
N LEU A 19 31.36 2.68 37.41
CA LEU A 19 29.91 2.60 37.53
C LEU A 19 29.20 3.61 36.61
N ILE A 20 29.72 4.83 36.49
CA ILE A 20 29.18 5.87 35.60
C ILE A 20 29.37 5.46 34.13
N GLU A 21 30.54 4.99 33.75
CA GLU A 21 30.83 4.53 32.38
C GLU A 21 29.93 3.36 31.97
N SER A 22 29.74 2.39 32.87
CA SER A 22 28.81 1.27 32.68
C SER A 22 27.36 1.72 32.54
N SER A 23 26.89 2.63 33.41
CA SER A 23 25.55 3.19 33.34
C SER A 23 25.29 3.97 32.05
N VAL A 24 26.26 4.77 31.61
CA VAL A 24 26.19 5.50 30.33
C VAL A 24 26.19 4.54 29.14
N ALA A 25 26.99 3.47 29.18
CA ALA A 25 27.01 2.46 28.12
C ALA A 25 25.67 1.69 28.04
N MET A 26 25.12 1.28 29.19
CA MET A 26 23.80 0.64 29.27
C MET A 26 22.69 1.57 28.80
N HIS A 27 22.71 2.85 29.21
CA HIS A 27 21.74 3.84 28.77
C HIS A 27 21.86 4.12 27.27
N ARG A 28 23.08 4.21 26.72
CA ARG A 28 23.28 4.34 25.26
C ARG A 28 22.80 3.10 24.51
N ALA A 29 23.04 1.90 25.02
CA ALA A 29 22.54 0.66 24.41
C ALA A 29 21.01 0.60 24.46
N HIS A 30 20.40 0.97 25.59
CA HIS A 30 18.95 1.03 25.76
C HIS A 30 18.31 2.08 24.83
N THR A 31 18.86 3.30 24.81
CA THR A 31 18.39 4.38 23.94
C THR A 31 18.62 4.07 22.46
N ALA A 32 19.73 3.42 22.11
CA ALA A 32 19.95 2.93 20.75
C ALA A 32 18.90 1.88 20.38
N GLN A 33 18.56 0.97 21.29
CA GLN A 33 17.54 -0.05 21.07
C GLN A 33 16.11 0.53 20.97
N GLU A 34 15.79 1.58 21.74
CA GLU A 34 14.54 2.34 21.61
C GLU A 34 14.49 3.16 20.29
N GLN A 35 15.64 3.61 19.76
CA GLN A 35 15.73 4.27 18.46
C GLN A 35 15.57 3.31 17.27
N LEU A 36 15.66 1.99 17.48
CA LEU A 36 15.50 0.99 16.43
C LEU A 36 14.03 0.76 16.05
N ILE A 37 13.07 1.10 16.91
CA ILE A 37 11.64 1.11 16.59
C ILE A 37 11.01 2.38 17.17
N ALA A 38 11.09 3.47 16.43
CA ALA A 38 10.55 4.76 16.85
C ALA A 38 9.07 4.88 16.43
N SER A 39 8.18 5.06 17.41
CA SER A 39 6.79 5.39 17.12
C SER A 39 6.69 6.80 16.55
N VAL A 40 5.92 6.95 15.48
CA VAL A 40 5.58 8.23 14.87
C VAL A 40 4.22 8.64 15.42
N ALA A 41 4.25 9.54 16.40
CA ALA A 41 3.07 10.17 16.96
C ALA A 41 2.69 11.40 16.12
N GLY A 42 1.40 11.58 15.85
CA GLY A 42 0.90 12.77 15.18
C GLY A 42 -0.29 12.51 14.26
N GLU A 43 -0.83 13.61 13.72
CA GLU A 43 -1.88 13.58 12.71
C GLU A 43 -1.35 13.01 11.38
N TYR A 44 -2.26 12.78 10.42
CA TYR A 44 -1.94 12.18 9.11
C TYR A 44 -0.83 12.93 8.33
N GLY A 45 -0.66 14.24 8.56
CA GLY A 45 0.42 15.03 7.97
C GLY A 45 1.82 14.57 8.40
N ALA A 46 2.03 14.31 9.70
CA ALA A 46 3.32 13.85 10.23
C ALA A 46 3.71 12.46 9.69
N VAL A 47 2.70 11.63 9.45
CA VAL A 47 2.85 10.31 8.82
C VAL A 47 3.34 10.45 7.37
N LEU A 48 2.72 11.33 6.59
CA LEU A 48 3.14 11.61 5.21
C LEU A 48 4.54 12.22 5.16
N GLU A 49 4.84 13.18 6.04
CA GLU A 49 6.16 13.80 6.13
C GLU A 49 7.26 12.78 6.47
N THR A 50 6.99 11.87 7.41
CA THR A 50 7.95 10.81 7.75
C THR A 50 8.21 9.88 6.57
N ALA A 51 7.15 9.45 5.87
CA ALA A 51 7.28 8.64 4.66
C ALA A 51 8.05 9.39 3.56
N GLN A 52 7.75 10.67 3.37
CA GLN A 52 8.40 11.56 2.42
C GLN A 52 9.91 11.68 2.68
N ASN A 53 10.30 11.87 3.94
CA ASN A 53 11.71 11.96 4.32
C ASN A 53 12.48 10.67 4.06
N LEU A 54 11.85 9.51 4.29
CA LEU A 54 12.45 8.21 3.98
C LEU A 54 12.59 7.98 2.47
N ILE A 55 11.57 8.34 1.69
CA ILE A 55 11.59 8.21 0.22
C ILE A 55 12.69 9.10 -0.39
N ASN A 56 12.79 10.35 0.07
CA ASN A 56 13.83 11.28 -0.39
C ASN A 56 15.24 10.85 -0.02
N GLY A 57 15.39 10.10 1.08
CA GLY A 57 16.67 9.55 1.52
C GLY A 57 17.08 8.26 0.80
N ALA A 58 16.23 7.70 -0.06
CA ALA A 58 16.52 6.46 -0.77
C ALA A 58 17.62 6.65 -1.82
N THR A 59 18.57 5.72 -1.85
CA THR A 59 19.72 5.75 -2.78
C THR A 59 19.73 4.59 -3.75
N ARG A 60 19.05 3.48 -3.43
CA ARG A 60 19.09 2.24 -4.22
C ARG A 60 17.70 1.69 -4.51
N SER A 61 16.87 1.54 -3.48
CA SER A 61 15.62 0.81 -3.61
C SER A 61 14.57 1.19 -2.58
N ILE A 62 13.31 1.12 -2.99
CA ILE A 62 12.14 1.25 -2.12
C ILE A 62 11.20 0.07 -2.41
N ASP A 63 10.91 -0.72 -1.39
CA ASP A 63 9.96 -1.83 -1.45
C ASP A 63 8.71 -1.49 -0.65
N ILE A 64 7.54 -1.56 -1.27
CA ILE A 64 6.28 -1.07 -0.69
C ILE A 64 5.25 -2.18 -0.69
N VAL A 65 4.61 -2.40 0.47
CA VAL A 65 3.38 -3.18 0.58
C VAL A 65 2.25 -2.22 0.90
N HIS A 66 1.29 -2.12 0.00
CA HIS A 66 0.03 -1.41 0.21
C HIS A 66 -1.13 -2.41 0.00
N ALA A 67 -1.48 -3.13 1.08
CA ALA A 67 -2.52 -4.14 1.10
C ALA A 67 -3.66 -3.84 2.09
N ARG A 68 -3.62 -2.68 2.76
CA ARG A 68 -4.61 -2.28 3.77
C ARG A 68 -5.63 -1.31 3.15
N ARG A 69 -6.91 -1.63 3.24
CA ARG A 69 -7.97 -0.63 2.96
C ARG A 69 -8.02 0.38 4.11
N PRO A 70 -8.13 1.69 3.81
CA PRO A 70 -8.43 2.68 4.83
C PRO A 70 -9.73 2.32 5.56
N SER A 71 -9.81 2.56 6.87
CA SER A 71 -11.04 2.27 7.62
C SER A 71 -12.13 3.31 7.28
N ALA A 72 -13.40 3.03 7.58
CA ALA A 72 -14.48 3.99 7.30
C ALA A 72 -14.34 5.32 8.10
N ALA A 73 -13.58 5.31 9.19
CA ALA A 73 -13.18 6.50 9.93
C ALA A 73 -12.17 7.36 9.14
N ASP A 74 -11.44 6.78 8.19
CA ASP A 74 -10.55 7.48 7.27
C ASP A 74 -11.36 8.06 6.08
N GLN A 75 -12.30 9.00 6.26
CA GLN A 75 -12.93 9.70 5.11
C GLN A 75 -11.89 10.41 4.19
N ALA A 76 -10.65 10.55 4.67
CA ALA A 76 -9.46 10.94 3.91
C ALA A 76 -8.88 9.87 2.96
N ALA A 77 -9.30 8.60 3.07
CA ALA A 77 -8.85 7.40 2.35
C ALA A 77 -8.54 7.61 0.85
N ARG A 78 -9.50 8.18 0.10
CA ARG A 78 -9.32 8.42 -1.34
C ARG A 78 -8.30 9.52 -1.64
N ARG A 79 -8.16 10.51 -0.75
CA ARG A 79 -7.07 11.50 -0.83
C ARG A 79 -5.74 10.88 -0.40
N SER A 80 -5.77 9.94 0.54
CA SER A 80 -4.60 9.24 1.07
C SER A 80 -3.91 8.39 0.02
N ASP A 81 -4.65 7.58 -0.74
CA ASP A 81 -4.03 6.72 -1.77
C ASP A 81 -3.31 7.56 -2.83
N ARG A 82 -3.95 8.64 -3.29
CA ARG A 82 -3.34 9.58 -4.24
C ARG A 82 -2.11 10.27 -3.65
N ALA A 83 -2.18 10.72 -2.39
CA ALA A 83 -1.05 11.35 -1.71
C ALA A 83 0.13 10.38 -1.58
N GLU A 84 -0.12 9.12 -1.22
CA GLU A 84 0.91 8.08 -1.14
C GLU A 84 1.56 7.80 -2.51
N ARG A 85 0.79 7.81 -3.61
CA ARG A 85 1.35 7.70 -4.96
C ARG A 85 2.16 8.93 -5.37
N GLU A 86 1.76 10.12 -4.94
CA GLU A 86 2.50 11.35 -5.18
C GLU A 86 3.88 11.30 -4.51
N LEU A 87 3.96 10.78 -3.28
CA LEU A 87 5.25 10.60 -2.59
C LEU A 87 6.24 9.80 -3.44
N LEU A 88 5.79 8.78 -4.18
CA LEU A 88 6.69 7.96 -5.00
C LEU A 88 7.32 8.74 -6.16
N ARG A 89 6.74 9.86 -6.57
CA ARG A 89 7.29 10.73 -7.62
C ARG A 89 8.45 11.60 -7.14
N THR A 90 8.64 11.70 -5.83
CA THR A 90 9.70 12.51 -5.20
C THR A 90 11.00 11.73 -4.99
N ALA A 91 10.97 10.39 -5.15
CA ALA A 91 12.16 9.57 -5.08
C ALA A 91 13.19 10.01 -6.13
N ALA A 92 14.47 9.93 -5.79
CA ALA A 92 15.55 10.26 -6.71
C ALA A 92 15.54 9.36 -7.97
N ASP A 93 15.98 9.92 -9.09
CA ASP A 93 16.17 9.15 -10.32
C ASP A 93 17.13 7.97 -10.09
N GLY A 94 16.85 6.83 -10.72
CA GLY A 94 17.64 5.60 -10.56
C GLY A 94 17.31 4.75 -9.32
N VAL A 95 16.48 5.24 -8.40
CA VAL A 95 16.00 4.42 -7.26
C VAL A 95 14.99 3.38 -7.77
N ALA A 96 15.27 2.10 -7.52
CA ALA A 96 14.38 1.01 -7.92
C ALA A 96 13.17 0.92 -6.97
N ILE A 97 11.97 1.19 -7.47
CA ILE A 97 10.75 1.16 -6.65
C ILE A 97 9.89 -0.06 -7.03
N ARG A 98 9.53 -0.87 -6.02
CA ARG A 98 8.65 -2.04 -6.17
C ARG A 98 7.44 -1.90 -5.26
N LEU A 99 6.24 -2.07 -5.83
CA LEU A 99 4.97 -1.93 -5.13
C LEU A 99 4.17 -3.24 -5.21
N LEU A 100 3.92 -3.84 -4.05
CA LEU A 100 2.93 -4.88 -3.85
C LEU A 100 1.60 -4.27 -3.42
N THR A 101 0.53 -4.67 -4.10
CA THR A 101 -0.82 -4.28 -3.73
C THR A 101 -1.82 -5.42 -3.88
N THR A 102 -3.02 -5.22 -3.35
CA THR A 102 -4.14 -6.16 -3.53
C THR A 102 -4.96 -5.78 -4.77
N PRO A 103 -5.69 -6.72 -5.40
CA PRO A 103 -6.57 -6.39 -6.52
C PRO A 103 -7.55 -5.25 -6.20
N ALA A 104 -8.02 -5.24 -4.95
CA ALA A 104 -8.97 -4.29 -4.39
C ALA A 104 -8.43 -2.86 -4.20
N LEU A 105 -7.12 -2.65 -4.28
CA LEU A 105 -6.42 -1.39 -4.05
C LEU A 105 -5.57 -0.95 -5.27
N LEU A 106 -5.68 -1.69 -6.38
CA LEU A 106 -4.93 -1.40 -7.58
C LEU A 106 -5.39 -0.09 -8.21
N ASP A 107 -4.51 0.89 -8.22
CA ASP A 107 -4.70 2.12 -8.98
C ASP A 107 -4.23 1.91 -10.43
N VAL A 108 -5.19 1.72 -11.33
CA VAL A 108 -4.94 1.45 -12.75
C VAL A 108 -4.35 2.67 -13.46
N ASP A 109 -4.69 3.88 -13.03
CA ASP A 109 -4.17 5.10 -13.63
C ASP A 109 -2.70 5.28 -13.24
N PHE A 110 -2.35 5.04 -11.96
CA PHE A 110 -0.97 5.02 -11.51
C PHE A 110 -0.13 3.96 -12.25
N VAL A 111 -0.64 2.74 -12.45
CA VAL A 111 0.05 1.71 -13.25
C VAL A 111 0.27 2.20 -14.69
N ARG A 112 -0.74 2.84 -15.28
CA ARG A 112 -0.63 3.35 -16.65
C ARG A 112 0.42 4.45 -16.79
N GLU A 113 0.50 5.34 -15.80
CA GLU A 113 1.50 6.40 -15.72
C GLU A 113 2.94 5.85 -15.71
N GLN A 114 3.16 4.61 -15.26
CA GLN A 114 4.50 4.04 -15.22
C GLN A 114 4.99 3.56 -16.60
N PHE A 115 4.10 3.34 -17.56
CA PHE A 115 4.52 2.91 -18.89
C PHE A 115 5.31 4.02 -19.60
N GLY A 116 6.49 3.66 -20.11
CA GLY A 116 7.36 4.57 -20.84
C GLY A 116 8.14 5.55 -19.96
N ARG A 117 8.04 5.46 -18.62
CA ARG A 117 8.98 6.16 -17.73
C ARG A 117 10.34 5.48 -17.81
N GLU A 118 11.40 6.28 -17.70
CA GLU A 118 12.79 5.79 -17.64
C GLU A 118 13.01 4.94 -16.38
N TRP A 119 12.44 5.38 -15.25
CA TRP A 119 12.50 4.70 -13.95
C TRP A 119 11.08 4.38 -13.47
N PRO A 120 10.44 3.33 -14.01
CA PRO A 120 9.06 2.99 -13.66
C PRO A 120 9.00 2.34 -12.27
N VAL A 121 7.89 2.60 -11.56
CA VAL A 121 7.56 1.78 -10.38
C VAL A 121 7.08 0.41 -10.85
N ALA A 122 7.77 -0.65 -10.43
CA ALA A 122 7.33 -2.01 -10.71
C ALA A 122 6.13 -2.34 -9.80
N VAL A 123 4.94 -2.56 -10.38
CA VAL A 123 3.72 -2.86 -9.61
C VAL A 123 3.35 -4.33 -9.78
N ARG A 124 3.11 -5.02 -8.66
CA ARG A 124 2.61 -6.40 -8.63
C ARG A 124 1.41 -6.55 -7.72
N VAL A 125 0.54 -7.47 -8.08
CA VAL A 125 -0.73 -7.74 -7.41
C VAL A 125 -0.68 -9.13 -6.77
N ALA A 126 -1.03 -9.21 -5.48
CA ALA A 126 -1.10 -10.47 -4.74
C ALA A 126 -2.22 -10.44 -3.68
N ARG A 127 -2.56 -11.61 -3.15
CA ARG A 127 -3.42 -11.72 -1.97
C ARG A 127 -2.53 -11.65 -0.73
N ILE A 128 -2.58 -10.53 -0.03
CA ILE A 128 -1.71 -10.23 1.11
C ILE A 128 -2.62 -9.87 2.29
N PRO A 129 -2.31 -10.31 3.52
CA PRO A 129 -2.96 -9.79 4.71
C PRO A 129 -2.90 -8.25 4.76
N PRO A 130 -3.85 -7.58 5.44
CA PRO A 130 -3.80 -6.12 5.60
C PRO A 130 -2.48 -5.67 6.20
N LEU A 131 -1.65 -5.06 5.37
CA LEU A 131 -0.34 -4.54 5.73
C LEU A 131 -0.10 -3.27 4.92
N GLN A 132 0.46 -2.28 5.59
CA GLN A 132 0.94 -1.06 4.96
C GLN A 132 2.35 -0.79 5.48
N ALA A 133 3.34 -0.94 4.60
CA ALA A 133 4.74 -0.75 4.94
C ALA A 133 5.54 -0.30 3.72
N LEU A 134 6.62 0.45 3.94
CA LEU A 134 7.67 0.68 2.95
C LEU A 134 9.04 0.41 3.59
N THR A 135 9.96 -0.15 2.83
CA THR A 135 11.35 -0.41 3.23
C THR A 135 12.27 0.34 2.26
N VAL A 136 13.24 1.08 2.80
CA VAL A 136 14.19 1.89 2.03
C VAL A 136 15.59 1.32 2.20
N ASP A 137 16.24 1.02 1.09
CA ASP A 137 17.64 0.54 0.96
C ASP A 137 18.01 -0.66 1.86
N GLY A 138 17.01 -1.32 2.46
CA GLY A 138 17.19 -2.36 3.46
C GLY A 138 17.68 -1.90 4.83
N VAL A 139 17.66 -0.59 5.11
CA VAL A 139 18.21 0.00 6.34
C VAL A 139 17.15 0.69 7.20
N ALA A 140 15.98 0.96 6.64
CA ALA A 140 14.86 1.52 7.37
C ALA A 140 13.54 1.00 6.79
N ALA A 141 12.53 0.85 7.63
CA ALA A 141 11.17 0.59 7.22
C ALA A 141 10.21 1.53 7.94
N PHE A 142 9.15 1.93 7.27
CA PHE A 142 8.04 2.64 7.86
C PHE A 142 6.81 1.73 7.80
N VAL A 143 6.25 1.42 8.97
CA VAL A 143 5.16 0.45 9.12
C VAL A 143 3.96 1.17 9.71
N VAL A 144 2.79 0.95 9.11
CA VAL A 144 1.51 1.50 9.57
C VAL A 144 0.65 0.35 10.09
N ALA A 145 0.30 0.41 11.37
CA ALA A 145 -0.55 -0.55 12.06
C ALA A 145 -1.82 0.12 12.60
N GLU A 146 -2.89 -0.65 12.75
CA GLU A 146 -4.12 -0.18 13.41
C GLU A 146 -4.09 -0.54 14.90
N SER A 147 -4.75 0.27 15.71
CA SER A 147 -4.97 0.00 17.13
C SER A 147 -6.35 0.51 17.54
N ALA A 148 -6.83 0.08 18.70
CA ALA A 148 -8.07 0.58 19.29
C ALA A 148 -8.09 2.12 19.47
N VAL A 149 -6.91 2.75 19.48
CA VAL A 149 -6.71 4.21 19.63
C VAL A 149 -6.46 4.91 18.29
N GLY A 150 -6.62 4.19 17.17
CA GLY A 150 -6.38 4.71 15.82
C GLY A 150 -5.07 4.21 15.18
N ARG A 151 -4.65 4.90 14.12
CA ARG A 151 -3.46 4.56 13.32
C ARG A 151 -2.19 4.76 14.14
N ARG A 152 -1.36 3.73 14.23
CA ARG A 152 0.01 3.81 14.78
C ARG A 152 1.00 3.61 13.65
N CYS A 153 2.01 4.46 13.60
CA CYS A 153 3.07 4.35 12.61
C CYS A 153 4.41 4.21 13.34
N SER A 154 5.32 3.43 12.77
CA SER A 154 6.65 3.23 13.34
C SER A 154 7.72 3.27 12.28
N VAL A 155 8.85 3.92 12.58
CA VAL A 155 10.08 3.77 11.81
C VAL A 155 10.93 2.69 12.47
N VAL A 156 11.22 1.64 11.71
CA VAL A 156 11.99 0.48 12.14
C VAL A 156 13.37 0.55 11.48
N ARG A 157 14.43 0.45 12.28
CA ARG A 157 15.83 0.29 11.87
C ARG A 157 16.47 -0.97 12.45
N GLU A 158 15.70 -1.77 13.18
CA GLU A 158 16.14 -3.04 13.76
C GLU A 158 16.50 -4.06 12.66
N PRO A 159 17.77 -4.51 12.55
CA PRO A 159 18.22 -5.36 11.45
C PRO A 159 17.44 -6.67 11.30
N GLU A 160 17.07 -7.33 12.40
CA GLU A 160 16.31 -8.59 12.33
C GLU A 160 14.88 -8.39 11.81
N VAL A 161 14.24 -7.29 12.21
CA VAL A 161 12.90 -6.95 11.73
C VAL A 161 12.96 -6.56 10.25
N LEU A 162 13.96 -5.78 9.84
CA LEU A 162 14.19 -5.43 8.44
C LEU A 162 14.43 -6.66 7.57
N ARG A 163 15.29 -7.60 8.02
CA ARG A 163 15.50 -8.88 7.33
C ARG A 163 14.20 -9.66 7.16
N THR A 164 13.37 -9.70 8.20
CA THR A 164 12.08 -10.39 8.18
C THR A 164 11.11 -9.76 7.19
N LEU A 165 11.00 -8.42 7.20
CA LEU A 165 10.15 -7.66 6.27
C LEU A 165 10.61 -7.84 4.81
N GLN A 166 11.92 -7.81 4.57
CA GLN A 166 12.49 -8.07 3.26
C GLN A 166 12.22 -9.51 2.79
N ALA A 167 12.43 -10.51 3.65
CA ALA A 167 12.15 -11.91 3.32
C ALA A 167 10.67 -12.12 2.98
N PHE A 168 9.77 -11.53 3.76
CA PHE A 168 8.34 -11.50 3.48
C PHE A 168 8.05 -10.86 2.11
N PHE A 169 8.59 -9.67 1.87
CA PHE A 169 8.39 -8.96 0.61
C PHE A 169 8.85 -9.81 -0.59
N GLN A 170 10.07 -10.36 -0.53
CA GLN A 170 10.63 -11.13 -1.66
C GLN A 170 9.82 -12.40 -1.94
N SER A 171 9.37 -13.09 -0.89
CA SER A 171 8.51 -14.28 -1.01
C SER A 171 7.19 -13.96 -1.69
N VAL A 172 6.51 -12.89 -1.27
CA VAL A 172 5.26 -12.46 -1.92
C VAL A 172 5.54 -11.94 -3.34
N TRP A 173 6.63 -11.19 -3.52
CA TRP A 173 6.99 -10.58 -4.80
C TRP A 173 7.23 -11.62 -5.88
N SER A 174 7.95 -12.71 -5.58
CA SER A 174 8.25 -13.76 -6.58
C SER A 174 6.99 -14.37 -7.16
N ASP A 175 5.96 -14.54 -6.33
CA ASP A 175 4.71 -15.23 -6.68
C ASP A 175 3.61 -14.26 -7.16
N ALA A 176 3.83 -12.95 -7.01
CA ALA A 176 2.86 -11.93 -7.36
C ALA A 176 2.78 -11.67 -8.87
N THR A 177 1.59 -11.33 -9.35
CA THR A 177 1.32 -11.06 -10.77
C THR A 177 1.71 -9.63 -11.14
N PRO A 178 2.54 -9.38 -12.18
CA PRO A 178 2.78 -8.04 -12.70
C PRO A 178 1.50 -7.32 -13.10
N ALA A 179 1.33 -6.08 -12.63
CA ALA A 179 0.22 -5.22 -13.05
C ALA A 179 0.32 -4.86 -14.54
N GLY A 180 1.55 -4.88 -15.10
CA GLY A 180 1.84 -4.72 -16.52
C GLY A 180 1.30 -5.85 -17.41
N ASP A 181 1.31 -7.09 -16.91
CA ASP A 181 0.83 -8.26 -17.66
C ASP A 181 -0.68 -8.47 -17.50
N SER A 182 -1.26 -7.99 -16.39
CA SER A 182 -2.73 -7.87 -16.25
C SER A 182 -3.29 -6.66 -17.02
N THR A 183 -2.41 -5.76 -17.51
CA THR A 183 -2.72 -4.72 -18.49
C THR A 183 -2.24 -5.06 -19.91
N ALA A 184 -1.77 -6.30 -20.16
CA ALA A 184 -1.72 -6.89 -21.51
C ALA A 184 -3.13 -7.07 -22.13
N PHE A 185 -4.14 -6.43 -21.54
CA PHE A 185 -5.34 -6.05 -22.24
C PHE A 185 -5.09 -4.82 -23.14
N ASP A 186 -4.24 -4.97 -24.17
CA ASP A 186 -3.90 -4.05 -25.28
C ASP A 186 -3.99 -2.50 -25.09
N GLY A 187 -2.94 -1.80 -25.49
CA GLY A 187 -2.74 -0.35 -25.32
C GLY A 187 -3.69 0.58 -26.09
N ARG A 188 -4.98 0.26 -26.21
CA ARG A 188 -6.03 1.13 -26.75
C ARG A 188 -7.26 1.16 -25.83
N GLY A 189 -7.17 1.87 -24.70
CA GLY A 189 -8.36 2.24 -23.90
C GLY A 189 -9.14 1.08 -23.27
N ARG A 190 -8.58 -0.14 -23.23
CA ARG A 190 -9.27 -1.37 -22.78
C ARG A 190 -9.58 -1.47 -21.28
N PRO A 191 -8.83 -0.85 -20.33
CA PRO A 191 -9.17 -0.93 -18.90
C PRO A 191 -10.51 -0.26 -18.54
N ALA A 192 -10.85 0.85 -19.21
CA ALA A 192 -12.15 1.52 -19.04
C ALA A 192 -13.30 0.70 -19.63
N LEU A 193 -13.04 -0.07 -20.69
CA LEU A 193 -14.04 -0.97 -21.27
C LEU A 193 -14.30 -2.18 -20.36
N VAL A 194 -13.25 -2.76 -19.74
CA VAL A 194 -13.41 -3.84 -18.75
C VAL A 194 -14.22 -3.37 -17.54
N HIS A 195 -13.94 -2.19 -16.99
CA HIS A 195 -14.75 -1.63 -15.89
C HIS A 195 -16.20 -1.40 -16.30
N ARG A 196 -16.44 -0.94 -17.54
CA ARG A 196 -17.80 -0.76 -18.08
C ARG A 196 -18.50 -2.10 -18.31
N VAL A 197 -17.78 -3.14 -18.72
CA VAL A 197 -18.31 -4.52 -18.81
C VAL A 197 -18.68 -5.05 -17.42
N LEU A 198 -17.83 -4.86 -16.40
CA LEU A 198 -18.13 -5.27 -15.03
C LEU A 198 -19.35 -4.51 -14.45
N ALA A 199 -19.46 -3.21 -14.70
CA ALA A 199 -20.63 -2.41 -14.32
C ALA A 199 -21.91 -2.83 -15.07
N ALA A 200 -21.79 -3.23 -16.34
CA ALA A 200 -22.91 -3.75 -17.11
C ALA A 200 -23.37 -5.13 -16.61
N LEU A 201 -22.43 -5.99 -16.20
CA LEU A 201 -22.73 -7.29 -15.60
C LEU A 201 -23.42 -7.14 -14.22
N GLU A 202 -23.04 -6.13 -13.43
CA GLU A 202 -23.69 -5.78 -12.17
C GLU A 202 -25.10 -5.23 -12.38
N SER A 203 -25.26 -4.30 -13.34
CA SER A 203 -26.55 -3.64 -13.61
C SER A 203 -27.53 -4.49 -14.43
N GLY A 204 -27.08 -5.62 -14.98
CA GLY A 204 -27.93 -6.55 -15.74
C GLY A 204 -28.39 -6.02 -17.10
N VAL A 205 -27.74 -4.98 -17.64
CA VAL A 205 -28.05 -4.44 -18.97
C VAL A 205 -27.60 -5.40 -20.08
N THR A 206 -28.28 -5.36 -21.23
CA THR A 206 -27.92 -6.24 -22.36
C THR A 206 -26.67 -5.75 -23.09
N ASP A 207 -26.01 -6.68 -23.81
CA ASP A 207 -24.81 -6.37 -24.59
C ASP A 207 -25.06 -5.30 -25.66
N GLU A 208 -26.29 -5.22 -26.20
CA GLU A 208 -26.66 -4.25 -27.22
C GLU A 208 -26.73 -2.82 -26.65
N ILE A 209 -27.29 -2.67 -25.45
CA ILE A 209 -27.36 -1.40 -24.73
C ILE A 209 -25.95 -0.96 -24.36
N ALA A 210 -25.19 -1.85 -23.73
CA ALA A 210 -23.84 -1.53 -23.29
C ALA A 210 -22.90 -1.27 -24.47
N ALA A 211 -23.01 -2.00 -25.60
CA ALA A 211 -22.21 -1.72 -26.79
C ALA A 211 -22.45 -0.30 -27.34
N ARG A 212 -23.71 0.14 -27.37
CA ARG A 212 -24.08 1.49 -27.79
C ARG A 212 -23.49 2.56 -26.85
N GLU A 213 -23.61 2.38 -25.55
CA GLU A 213 -23.05 3.31 -24.54
C GLU A 213 -21.51 3.38 -24.57
N ASN A 214 -20.87 2.30 -25.01
CA ASN A 214 -19.42 2.21 -25.14
C ASN A 214 -18.89 2.61 -26.53
N ALA A 215 -19.76 3.02 -27.45
CA ALA A 215 -19.43 3.36 -28.83
C ALA A 215 -18.65 2.26 -29.58
N VAL A 216 -19.00 0.98 -29.35
CA VAL A 216 -18.40 -0.19 -30.01
C VAL A 216 -19.46 -1.06 -30.68
N SER A 217 -19.03 -1.93 -31.60
CA SER A 217 -19.94 -2.93 -32.17
C SER A 217 -20.35 -3.97 -31.12
N VAL A 218 -21.57 -4.53 -31.24
CA VAL A 218 -22.07 -5.60 -30.36
C VAL A 218 -21.15 -6.83 -30.39
N ARG A 219 -20.59 -7.17 -31.55
CA ARG A 219 -19.61 -8.26 -31.71
C ARG A 219 -18.36 -8.00 -30.87
N THR A 220 -17.82 -6.79 -30.96
CA THR A 220 -16.63 -6.36 -30.20
C THR A 220 -16.93 -6.42 -28.70
N TYR A 221 -18.08 -5.91 -28.29
CA TYR A 221 -18.50 -5.93 -26.88
C TYR A 221 -18.65 -7.37 -26.34
N ARG A 222 -19.34 -8.25 -27.06
CA ARG A 222 -19.49 -9.67 -26.69
C ARG A 222 -18.17 -10.41 -26.55
N ARG A 223 -17.19 -10.11 -27.40
CA ARG A 223 -15.83 -10.65 -27.27
C ARG A 223 -15.20 -10.22 -25.95
N HIS A 224 -15.33 -8.94 -25.57
CA HIS A 224 -14.82 -8.44 -24.29
C HIS A 224 -15.53 -9.05 -23.09
N VAL A 225 -16.85 -9.26 -23.16
CA VAL A 225 -17.59 -10.01 -22.12
C VAL A 225 -17.04 -11.42 -21.98
N ALA A 226 -16.80 -12.13 -23.09
CA ALA A 226 -16.24 -13.49 -23.04
C ALA A 226 -14.83 -13.52 -22.42
N GLU A 227 -13.98 -12.55 -22.76
CA GLU A 227 -12.64 -12.41 -22.19
C GLU A 227 -12.71 -12.14 -20.66
N VAL A 228 -13.61 -11.26 -20.22
CA VAL A 228 -13.83 -10.96 -18.79
C VAL A 228 -14.41 -12.17 -18.05
N MET A 229 -15.37 -12.90 -18.62
CA MET A 229 -15.91 -14.12 -18.01
C MET A 229 -14.84 -15.21 -17.89
N ALA A 230 -13.99 -15.38 -18.91
CA ALA A 230 -12.88 -16.31 -18.86
C ALA A 230 -11.86 -15.94 -17.77
N TYR A 231 -11.51 -14.66 -17.66
CA TYR A 231 -10.65 -14.14 -16.59
C TYR A 231 -11.23 -14.37 -15.19
N LEU A 232 -12.54 -14.20 -15.03
CA LEU A 232 -13.25 -14.46 -13.78
C LEU A 232 -13.51 -15.95 -13.52
N GLY A 233 -13.19 -16.84 -14.48
CA GLY A 233 -13.50 -18.27 -14.39
C GLY A 233 -15.00 -18.56 -14.29
N ALA A 234 -15.83 -17.72 -14.92
CA ALA A 234 -17.28 -17.79 -14.86
C ALA A 234 -17.87 -18.38 -16.15
N SER A 235 -18.85 -19.27 -16.01
CA SER A 235 -19.58 -19.89 -17.12
C SER A 235 -20.92 -19.18 -17.42
N SER A 236 -21.33 -18.23 -16.59
CA SER A 236 -22.50 -17.38 -16.81
C SER A 236 -22.24 -15.93 -16.41
N ARG A 237 -23.00 -14.99 -17.00
CA ARG A 237 -22.94 -13.56 -16.65
C ARG A 237 -23.27 -13.30 -15.18
N PHE A 238 -24.24 -14.03 -14.65
CA PHE A 238 -24.59 -13.94 -13.23
C PHE A 238 -23.42 -14.37 -12.34
N GLN A 239 -22.81 -15.52 -12.64
CA GLN A 239 -21.63 -15.98 -11.92
C GLN A 239 -20.45 -15.00 -12.05
N ALA A 240 -20.27 -14.40 -13.23
CA ALA A 240 -19.24 -13.38 -13.45
C ALA A 240 -19.49 -12.14 -12.57
N GLY A 241 -20.74 -11.67 -12.47
CA GLY A 241 -21.11 -10.57 -11.59
C GLY A 241 -20.86 -10.86 -10.11
N VAL A 242 -21.28 -12.04 -9.62
CA VAL A 242 -21.03 -12.47 -8.23
C VAL A 242 -19.54 -12.54 -7.94
N ARG A 243 -18.76 -13.16 -8.83
CA ARG A 243 -17.31 -13.34 -8.64
C ARG A 243 -16.55 -12.03 -8.74
N ALA A 244 -16.99 -11.10 -9.58
CA ALA A 244 -16.47 -9.74 -9.61
C ALA A 244 -16.75 -9.00 -8.29
N ALA A 245 -17.92 -9.18 -7.68
CA ALA A 245 -18.26 -8.62 -6.38
C ALA A 245 -17.38 -9.21 -5.25
N GLU A 246 -17.23 -10.54 -5.21
CA GLU A 246 -16.37 -11.25 -4.24
C GLU A 246 -14.91 -10.80 -4.32
N LEU A 247 -14.42 -10.54 -5.53
CA LEU A 247 -13.05 -10.05 -5.77
C LEU A 247 -12.91 -8.53 -5.58
N GLY A 248 -13.99 -7.83 -5.25
CA GLY A 248 -13.99 -6.38 -5.04
C GLY A 248 -13.67 -5.57 -6.30
N LEU A 249 -13.97 -6.12 -7.48
CA LEU A 249 -13.66 -5.54 -8.80
C LEU A 249 -14.77 -4.63 -9.33
N LEU A 250 -15.90 -4.53 -8.63
CA LEU A 250 -17.02 -3.68 -9.03
C LEU A 250 -16.71 -2.20 -8.73
N PRO A 251 -17.00 -1.28 -9.66
CA PRO A 251 -16.82 0.14 -9.42
C PRO A 251 -17.74 0.61 -8.28
N ALA A 252 -17.27 1.56 -7.46
CA ALA A 252 -18.12 2.16 -6.44
C ALA A 252 -19.35 2.78 -7.11
N SER A 253 -20.55 2.25 -6.79
CA SER A 253 -21.79 2.61 -7.45
C SER A 253 -21.96 4.13 -7.46
N ARG A 254 -22.05 4.74 -8.65
CA ARG A 254 -22.57 6.09 -8.75
C ARG A 254 -24.04 6.03 -8.31
N PRO A 255 -24.51 6.92 -7.42
CA PRO A 255 -25.93 7.00 -7.12
C PRO A 255 -26.65 7.30 -8.45
N SER A 256 -27.57 6.41 -8.82
CA SER A 256 -28.36 6.56 -10.04
C SER A 256 -29.23 7.81 -9.94
N PRO A 257 -29.18 8.76 -10.90
CA PRO A 257 -30.00 9.96 -10.88
C PRO A 257 -31.40 9.67 -11.45
N ASP A 258 -32.03 8.59 -11.01
CA ASP A 258 -33.45 8.35 -11.27
C ASP A 258 -33.99 7.22 -10.38
N ARG A 259 -34.46 7.60 -9.20
CA ARG A 259 -35.59 6.91 -8.57
C ARG A 259 -36.64 7.99 -8.32
N PRO A 260 -37.77 8.01 -9.05
CA PRO A 260 -38.87 8.88 -8.69
C PRO A 260 -39.29 8.53 -7.27
N SER A 261 -39.30 9.53 -6.39
CA SER A 261 -39.82 9.44 -5.03
C SER A 261 -41.24 8.89 -5.13
N ARG A 262 -41.44 7.64 -4.67
CA ARG A 262 -42.79 7.15 -4.43
C ARG A 262 -43.38 8.05 -3.34
N GLY A 263 -44.30 8.90 -3.76
CA GLY A 263 -45.10 9.72 -2.86
C GLY A 263 -45.75 8.83 -1.81
N ARG A 264 -45.67 9.28 -0.56
CA ARG A 264 -46.61 8.83 0.47
C ARG A 264 -48.02 9.17 -0.02
N PRO A 265 -48.99 8.24 0.03
CA PRO A 265 -50.37 8.64 -0.06
C PRO A 265 -50.71 9.37 1.25
N ASP A 266 -51.16 10.62 1.11
CA ASP A 266 -51.88 11.31 2.18
C ASP A 266 -53.19 10.56 2.41
N SER A 267 -53.33 9.97 3.59
CA SER A 267 -54.59 9.66 4.30
C SER A 267 -54.25 9.24 5.73
#